data_AF-A0A6V7JE13-F1
#
_entry.id   AF-A0A6V7JE13-F1
#
_cell.length_a   1.000
_cell.length_b   1.000
_cell.length_c   1.000
_cell.angle_alpha   90.00
_cell.angle_beta   90.00
_cell.angle_gamma   90.00
#
_symmetry.space_group_name_H-M   'P 1'
#
loop_
_entity.id
_entity.type
_entity.pdbx_description
1 polymer ?
#
loop_
_entity_poly.entity_id
_entity_poly.type
_entity_poly.pdbx_seq_one_letter_code
_entity_poly.pdbx_strand_id
1 'polypeptide(L)'
;ETLGVPVVTIGETELFPSFYSRCTSDYTKSPARISSHVEAAECIKAQRDMGINSGLVFAIPIPETDALDPMEIEGYIEMALGESVERKIQGKNVTPYLLKRITELTNGKSLAA
;
A
#
# COMPACT_ATOMS: atom_id res chain seq x y z
N GLU A 1 -11.13 -8.57 5.96
CA GLU A 1 -12.42 -8.03 5.44
C GLU A 1 -13.21 -9.11 4.71
N THR A 2 -14.19 -8.75 3.86
CA THR A 2 -15.24 -9.63 3.26
C THR A 2 -14.76 -11.00 2.78
N LEU A 3 -13.53 -11.09 2.24
CA LEU A 3 -12.96 -12.33 1.70
C LEU A 3 -12.14 -13.15 2.72
N GLY A 4 -12.16 -12.76 4.00
CA GLY A 4 -11.44 -13.47 5.07
C GLY A 4 -9.92 -13.34 5.03
N VAL A 5 -9.36 -12.44 4.22
CA VAL A 5 -7.91 -12.17 4.18
C VAL A 5 -7.53 -11.22 5.32
N PRO A 6 -6.65 -11.62 6.25
CA PRO A 6 -6.15 -10.73 7.29
C PRO A 6 -5.15 -9.72 6.71
N VAL A 7 -5.26 -8.47 7.17
CA VAL A 7 -4.39 -7.36 6.82
C VAL A 7 -3.76 -6.84 8.10
N VAL A 8 -2.43 -6.81 8.14
CA VAL A 8 -1.66 -6.51 9.34
C VAL A 8 -0.54 -5.53 9.00
N THR A 9 -0.46 -4.39 9.69
CA THR A 9 0.72 -3.52 9.61
C THR A 9 1.84 -4.08 10.48
N ILE A 10 3.07 -4.14 9.95
CA ILE A 10 4.27 -4.43 10.74
C ILE A 10 4.97 -3.12 11.09
N GLY A 11 5.19 -2.88 12.38
CA GLY A 11 5.95 -1.73 12.87
C GLY A 11 5.30 -1.06 14.08
N GLU A 12 5.66 0.19 14.33
CA GLU A 12 5.27 0.92 15.54
C GLU A 12 3.86 1.51 15.48
N THR A 13 3.31 1.66 14.27
CA THR A 13 2.01 2.29 14.03
C THR A 13 0.98 1.30 13.51
N GLU A 14 -0.29 1.56 13.80
CA GLU A 14 -1.44 0.85 13.23
C GLU A 14 -1.93 1.48 11.91
N LEU A 15 -1.34 2.58 11.47
CA LEU A 15 -1.68 3.21 10.20
C LEU A 15 -1.31 2.30 9.02
N PHE A 16 -2.19 2.23 8.02
CA PHE A 16 -1.95 1.45 6.81
C PHE A 16 -1.01 2.23 5.87
N PRO A 17 0.14 1.66 5.45
CA PRO A 17 1.05 2.33 4.54
C PRO A 17 0.52 2.34 3.11
N SER A 18 0.60 3.48 2.43
CA SER A 18 0.06 3.70 1.08
C SER A 18 1.14 3.71 0.01
N PHE A 19 2.03 2.70 0.06
CA PHE A 19 3.12 2.47 -0.89
C PHE A 19 4.21 3.55 -0.85
N TYR A 20 3.98 4.73 -1.44
CA TYR A 20 4.94 5.85 -1.45
C TYR A 20 5.03 6.58 -0.10
N SER A 21 4.01 6.43 0.74
CA SER A 21 3.89 7.13 2.01
C SER A 21 3.71 6.15 3.16
N ARG A 22 4.13 6.59 4.35
CA ARG A 22 4.08 5.77 5.57
C ARG A 22 2.65 5.57 6.10
N CYS A 23 1.70 6.39 5.67
CA CYS A 23 0.27 6.23 5.95
C CYS A 23 -0.57 6.76 4.77
N THR A 24 -1.82 6.34 4.70
CA THR A 24 -2.82 6.95 3.79
C THR A 24 -3.10 8.41 4.17
N SER A 25 -3.59 9.19 3.21
CA SER A 25 -3.97 10.61 3.39
C SER A 25 -5.10 10.80 4.42
N ASP A 26 -5.97 9.80 4.58
CA ASP A 26 -7.07 9.77 5.55
C ASP A 26 -6.73 9.09 6.88
N TYR A 27 -5.46 8.68 7.08
CA TYR A 27 -4.99 8.00 8.29
C TYR A 27 -5.76 6.70 8.61
N THR A 28 -6.15 5.96 7.57
CA THR A 28 -6.74 4.63 7.67
C THR A 28 -5.85 3.71 8.49
N LYS A 29 -6.48 2.95 9.39
CA LYS A 29 -5.81 1.97 10.26
C LYS A 29 -5.97 0.57 9.69
N SER A 30 -4.90 -0.22 9.79
CA SER A 30 -4.98 -1.66 9.57
C SER A 30 -5.87 -2.32 10.63
N PRO A 31 -6.57 -3.42 10.28
CA PRO A 31 -7.34 -4.20 11.25
C PRO A 31 -6.51 -4.77 12.41
N ALA A 32 -5.20 -4.98 12.18
CA ALA A 32 -4.26 -5.44 13.19
C ALA A 32 -2.85 -4.84 12.98
N ARG A 33 -2.05 -4.85 14.04
CA ARG A 33 -0.65 -4.44 14.05
C ARG A 33 0.19 -5.47 14.79
N ILE A 34 1.37 -5.77 14.26
CA ILE A 34 2.42 -6.55 14.93
C ILE A 34 3.73 -5.77 14.92
N SER A 35 4.64 -6.15 15.82
CA SER A 35 5.86 -5.37 16.08
C SER A 35 7.08 -5.90 15.32
N SER A 36 7.05 -7.15 14.87
CA SER A 36 8.25 -7.81 14.33
C SER A 36 7.94 -8.87 13.29
N HIS A 37 8.97 -9.25 12.53
CA HIS A 37 8.93 -10.39 11.62
C HIS A 37 8.72 -11.73 12.35
N VAL A 38 9.05 -11.82 13.65
CA VAL A 38 8.83 -13.03 14.46
C VAL A 38 7.34 -13.22 14.69
N GLU A 39 6.64 -12.17 15.12
CA GLU A 39 5.17 -12.17 15.26
C GLU A 39 4.49 -12.48 13.92
N ALA A 40 5.03 -11.99 12.80
CA ALA A 40 4.49 -12.28 11.46
C ALA A 40 4.58 -13.78 11.13
N ALA A 41 5.70 -14.41 11.46
CA ALA A 41 5.89 -15.85 11.28
C ALA A 41 4.94 -16.67 12.19
N GLU A 42 4.70 -16.20 13.41
CA GLU A 42 3.73 -16.81 14.33
C GLU A 42 2.30 -16.70 13.80
N CYS A 43 1.91 -15.57 13.21
CA CYS A 43 0.61 -15.43 12.53
C CYS A 43 0.44 -16.43 11.38
N ILE A 44 1.48 -16.59 10.54
CA ILE A 44 1.47 -17.58 9.44
C ILE A 44 1.32 -19.00 10.00
N LYS A 45 2.05 -19.33 11.07
CA LYS A 45 1.96 -20.64 11.72
C LYS A 45 0.56 -20.89 12.28
N ALA A 46 0.02 -19.94 13.04
CA ALA A 46 -1.32 -20.04 13.61
C ALA A 46 -2.39 -20.23 12.54
N GLN A 47 -2.32 -19.48 11.43
CA GLN A 47 -3.23 -19.63 10.30
C GLN A 47 -3.21 -21.07 9.74
N ARG A 48 -2.01 -21.65 9.58
CA ARG A 48 -1.83 -23.03 9.10
C ARG A 48 -2.34 -24.06 10.09
N ASP A 49 -2.01 -23.90 11.38
CA ASP A 49 -2.42 -24.84 12.44
C ASP A 49 -3.95 -24.87 12.60
N MET A 50 -4.63 -23.75 12.32
CA MET A 50 -6.10 -23.66 12.32
C MET A 50 -6.75 -24.13 11.01
N GLY A 51 -5.97 -24.53 10.00
CA GLY A 51 -6.49 -24.96 8.69
C GLY A 51 -7.14 -23.83 7.88
N ILE A 52 -6.79 -22.57 8.14
CA ILE A 52 -7.34 -21.42 7.43
C ILE A 52 -6.61 -21.26 6.10
N ASN A 53 -7.31 -21.52 4.99
CA ASN A 53 -6.76 -21.46 3.64
C ASN A 53 -7.00 -20.09 2.99
N SER A 54 -6.41 -19.03 3.53
CA SER A 54 -6.42 -17.68 2.94
C SER A 54 -5.01 -17.11 2.79
N GLY A 55 -4.86 -16.07 1.97
CA GLY A 55 -3.65 -15.25 2.01
C GLY A 55 -3.54 -14.44 3.31
N LEU A 56 -2.39 -13.79 3.49
CA LEU A 56 -2.09 -12.81 4.53
C LEU A 56 -1.43 -11.59 3.88
N VAL A 57 -1.87 -10.39 4.24
CA VAL A 57 -1.23 -9.14 3.80
C VAL A 57 -0.49 -8.53 4.98
N PHE A 58 0.84 -8.53 4.90
CA PHE A 58 1.70 -7.78 5.81
C PHE A 58 2.08 -6.46 5.16
N ALA A 59 1.52 -5.37 5.64
CA ALA A 59 1.80 -4.03 5.16
C ALA A 59 2.99 -3.44 5.95
N ILE A 60 4.06 -3.08 5.26
CA ILE A 60 5.28 -2.57 5.87
C ILE A 60 5.50 -1.14 5.37
N PRO A 61 5.54 -0.13 6.25
CA PRO A 61 5.81 1.24 5.84
C PRO A 61 7.19 1.39 5.19
N ILE A 62 7.25 2.13 4.09
CA ILE A 62 8.49 2.63 3.48
C ILE A 62 9.38 3.34 4.51
N PRO A 63 10.73 3.27 4.43
CA PRO A 63 11.61 4.07 5.28
C PRO A 63 11.25 5.55 5.27
N GLU A 64 11.44 6.23 6.40
CA GLU A 64 11.08 7.65 6.54
C GLU A 64 11.88 8.56 5.59
N THR A 65 13.13 8.20 5.28
CA THR A 65 13.99 8.95 4.35
C THR A 65 13.50 8.94 2.91
N ASP A 66 12.71 7.93 2.55
CA ASP A 66 12.28 7.66 1.18
C ASP A 66 10.77 7.98 1.00
N ALA A 67 10.08 8.26 2.11
CA ALA A 67 8.64 8.53 2.13
C ALA A 67 8.28 9.86 1.47
N LEU A 68 7.23 9.84 0.66
CA LEU A 68 6.58 11.04 0.13
C LEU A 68 5.42 11.47 1.03
N ASP A 69 5.06 12.77 0.95
CA ASP A 69 3.89 13.29 1.64
C ASP A 69 2.60 12.64 1.09
N PRO A 70 1.73 12.09 1.96
CA PRO A 70 0.56 11.35 1.51
C PRO A 70 -0.50 12.23 0.83
N MET A 71 -0.60 13.52 1.19
CA MET A 71 -1.52 14.44 0.54
C MET A 71 -1.01 14.85 -0.84
N GLU A 72 0.30 15.08 -0.96
CA GLU A 72 0.94 15.42 -2.25
C GLU A 72 0.79 14.27 -3.26
N ILE A 73 1.10 13.04 -2.85
CA ILE A 73 1.05 11.88 -3.77
C ILE A 73 -0.38 11.52 -4.17
N GLU A 74 -1.34 11.67 -3.27
CA GLU A 74 -2.76 11.46 -3.57
C GLU A 74 -3.22 12.40 -4.70
N GLY A 75 -2.83 13.68 -4.64
CA GLY A 75 -3.12 14.64 -5.70
C GLY A 75 -2.58 14.21 -7.07
N TYR A 76 -1.34 13.68 -7.13
CA TYR A 76 -0.79 13.16 -8.38
C TYR A 76 -1.49 11.88 -8.86
N ILE A 77 -1.92 11.02 -7.94
CA ILE A 77 -2.69 9.80 -8.26
C ILE A 77 -4.05 10.18 -8.86
N GLU A 78 -4.78 11.11 -8.23
CA GLU A 78 -6.07 11.61 -8.74
C GLU A 78 -5.93 12.23 -10.14
N MET A 79 -4.90 13.05 -10.35
CA MET A 79 -4.59 13.61 -11.67
C MET A 79 -4.35 12.51 -12.72
N ALA A 80 -3.50 11.52 -12.40
CA ALA A 80 -3.19 10.42 -13.30
C ALA A 80 -4.42 9.55 -13.60
N LEU A 81 -5.29 9.33 -12.61
CA LEU A 81 -6.56 8.61 -12.78
C LEU A 81 -7.50 9.37 -13.73
N GLY A 82 -7.68 10.68 -13.53
CA GLY A 82 -8.49 11.53 -14.41
C GLY A 82 -8.03 11.47 -15.86
N GLU A 83 -6.73 11.64 -16.10
CA GLU A 83 -6.15 11.53 -17.44
C GLU A 83 -6.34 10.13 -18.06
N SER A 84 -6.28 9.07 -17.24
CA SER A 84 -6.47 7.69 -17.72
C SER A 84 -7.89 7.47 -18.26
N VAL A 85 -8.89 8.09 -17.63
CA VAL A 85 -10.29 8.05 -18.05
C VAL A 85 -10.49 8.82 -19.35
N GLU A 86 -9.97 10.04 -19.44
CA GLU A 86 -10.04 10.88 -20.65
C GLU A 86 -9.41 10.16 -21.86
N ARG A 87 -8.29 9.47 -21.63
CA ARG A 87 -7.54 8.72 -22.64
C ARG A 87 -8.08 7.30 -22.88
N LYS A 88 -9.15 6.90 -22.19
CA LYS A 88 -9.79 5.58 -22.29
C LYS A 88 -8.81 4.42 -22.06
N ILE A 89 -7.88 4.58 -21.13
CA ILE A 89 -6.94 3.54 -20.72
C ILE A 89 -7.69 2.56 -19.81
N GLN A 90 -7.66 1.27 -20.15
CA GLN A 90 -8.52 0.28 -19.49
C GLN A 90 -7.81 -1.04 -19.22
N GLY A 91 -8.38 -1.80 -18.28
CA GLY A 91 -7.92 -3.14 -17.89
C GLY A 91 -6.46 -3.12 -17.42
N LYS A 92 -5.68 -4.11 -17.88
CA LYS A 92 -4.28 -4.27 -17.51
C LYS A 92 -3.36 -3.08 -17.86
N ASN A 93 -3.81 -2.14 -18.68
CA ASN A 93 -3.03 -0.98 -19.10
C ASN A 93 -3.09 0.18 -18.10
N VAL A 94 -4.03 0.16 -17.14
CA VAL A 94 -4.20 1.24 -16.17
C VAL A 94 -2.99 1.34 -15.24
N THR A 95 -2.58 0.24 -14.59
CA THR A 95 -1.47 0.28 -13.62
C THR A 95 -0.14 0.75 -14.24
N PRO A 96 0.31 0.22 -15.40
CA PRO A 96 1.54 0.72 -16.02
C PRO A 96 1.47 2.20 -16.42
N TYR A 97 0.29 2.68 -16.85
CA TYR A 97 0.09 4.09 -17.15
C TYR A 97 0.21 4.96 -15.90
N LEU A 98 -0.50 4.62 -14.82
CA LEU A 98 -0.51 5.39 -13.58
C LEU A 98 0.89 5.50 -12.99
N LEU A 99 1.62 4.38 -12.87
CA LEU A 99 2.97 4.39 -12.33
C LEU A 99 3.91 5.30 -13.13
N LYS A 100 3.89 5.17 -14.47
CA LYS A 100 4.67 6.05 -15.34
C LYS A 100 4.30 7.52 -15.15
N ARG A 101 3.00 7.83 -15.10
CA ARG A 101 2.52 9.19 -15.01
C ARG A 101 2.87 9.84 -13.66
N ILE A 102 2.74 9.09 -12.56
CA ILE A 102 3.14 9.54 -11.23
C ILE A 102 4.65 9.80 -11.18
N THR A 103 5.48 8.96 -11.83
CA THR A 103 6.92 9.23 -11.98
C THR A 103 7.20 10.55 -12.71
N GLU A 104 6.48 10.85 -13.80
CA GLU A 104 6.62 12.12 -14.52
C GLU A 104 6.20 13.31 -13.65
N LEU A 105 5.04 13.23 -12.97
CA LEU A 105 4.51 14.31 -12.12
C LEU A 105 5.41 14.60 -10.91
N THR A 106 6.03 13.56 -10.36
CA THR A 106 6.95 13.67 -9.21
C THR A 106 8.40 13.94 -9.59
N ASN A 107 8.70 14.17 -10.88
CA ASN A 107 10.06 14.32 -11.41
C ASN A 107 11.01 13.19 -10.97
N GLY A 108 10.51 11.95 -10.97
CA GLY A 108 11.30 10.77 -10.60
C GLY A 108 11.29 10.41 -9.11
N LYS A 109 10.80 11.27 -8.20
CA LYS A 109 10.82 10.98 -6.75
C LYS A 109 10.05 9.71 -6.39
N SER A 110 8.89 9.46 -7.00
CA SER A 110 8.10 8.23 -6.77
C SER A 110 8.78 6.95 -7.27
N LEU A 111 9.79 7.03 -8.15
CA LEU A 111 10.56 5.87 -8.57
C LEU A 111 11.72 5.57 -7.61
N ALA A 112 12.17 6.58 -6.88
CA ALA A 112 13.24 6.49 -5.90
C ALA A 112 12.75 6.17 -4.48
N ALA A 113 11.47 6.46 -4.20
CA ALA A 113 10.73 6.00 -3.04
C ALA A 113 10.46 4.48 -3.14
#